data_AF-A0A935LB96-F1
#
_entry.id   AF-A0A935LB96-F1
#
_cell.length_a   1.000
_cell.length_b   1.000
_cell.length_c   1.000
_cell.angle_alpha   90.00
_cell.angle_beta   90.00
_cell.angle_gamma   90.00
#
_symmetry.space_group_name_H-M   'P 1'
#
loop_
_entity.id
_entity.type
_entity.pdbx_description
1 polymer ?
#
loop_
_entity_poly.entity_id
_entity_poly.type
_entity_poly.pdbx_seq_one_letter_code
_entity_poly.pdbx_strand_id
1 'polypeptide(L)'
;MRVHSDPVQAFSADFELHGSPQTGSLSFFSPLGNTLARMQWDTSTATLQTGAEQQHFASLAALTLHATGSELPVTSLFAWLQGLDSDAQGWNADLQNVSTGRLRAWRAQPEPPVELTIILER
;
A
#
# COMPACT_ATOMS: atom_id res chain seq x y z
N MET A 1 0.58 -24.74 27.30
CA MET A 1 1.47 -23.56 27.31
C MET A 1 2.01 -23.34 25.91
N ARG A 2 1.62 -22.21 25.28
CA ARG A 2 2.33 -21.26 24.38
C ARG A 2 1.36 -20.74 23.30
N VAL A 3 0.80 -19.56 23.57
CA VAL A 3 1.02 -18.26 22.89
C VAL A 3 0.39 -18.23 21.49
N HIS A 4 -0.87 -17.80 21.45
CA HIS A 4 -1.48 -17.17 20.29
C HIS A 4 -1.09 -15.70 20.37
N SER A 5 -0.26 -15.24 19.44
CA SER A 5 0.02 -13.81 19.33
C SER A 5 -1.03 -13.19 18.42
N ASP A 6 -2.07 -12.64 19.04
CA ASP A 6 -2.93 -11.60 18.48
C ASP A 6 -2.25 -10.22 18.61
N PRO A 7 -2.57 -9.22 17.76
CA PRO A 7 -3.70 -9.20 16.83
C PRO A 7 -3.37 -9.11 15.34
N VAL A 8 -4.25 -9.66 14.50
CA VAL A 8 -4.35 -9.29 13.08
C VAL A 8 -4.90 -7.87 13.01
N GLN A 9 -4.04 -6.90 12.71
CA GLN A 9 -4.45 -5.51 12.54
C GLN A 9 -4.99 -5.31 11.12
N ALA A 10 -6.31 -5.17 10.99
CA ALA A 10 -6.95 -4.81 9.74
C ALA A 10 -7.04 -3.28 9.60
N PHE A 11 -6.51 -2.75 8.50
CA PHE A 11 -6.67 -1.35 8.12
C PHE A 11 -7.55 -1.29 6.87
N SER A 12 -8.63 -0.50 6.93
CA SER A 12 -9.51 -0.26 5.80
C SER A 12 -9.68 1.24 5.63
N ALA A 13 -9.36 1.73 4.45
CA ALA A 13 -9.46 3.13 4.06
C ALA A 13 -9.74 3.20 2.56
N ASP A 14 -10.49 4.21 2.16
CA ASP A 14 -10.55 4.56 0.75
C ASP A 14 -9.18 5.10 0.35
N PHE A 15 -8.76 4.86 -0.89
CA PHE A 15 -7.46 5.31 -1.34
C PHE A 15 -7.52 5.85 -2.76
N GLU A 16 -6.60 6.75 -3.05
CA GLU A 16 -6.35 7.24 -4.39
C GLU A 16 -4.87 7.05 -4.71
N LEU A 17 -4.59 6.28 -5.75
CA LEU A 17 -3.25 6.09 -6.28
C LEU A 17 -3.13 6.84 -7.62
N HIS A 18 -2.17 7.76 -7.70
CA HIS A 18 -1.95 8.59 -8.88
C HIS A 18 -0.50 8.58 -9.33
N GLY A 19 -0.30 8.78 -10.64
CA GLY A 19 1.03 8.91 -11.24
C GLY A 19 1.60 7.58 -11.72
N SER A 20 2.85 7.32 -11.34
CA SER A 20 3.66 6.22 -11.84
C SER A 20 4.51 5.58 -10.72
N PRO A 21 5.11 4.42 -10.97
CA PRO A 21 5.98 3.78 -9.99
C PRO A 21 7.16 4.64 -9.53
N GLN A 22 7.70 5.52 -10.40
CA GLN A 22 8.86 6.37 -10.11
C GLN A 22 8.47 7.73 -9.55
N THR A 23 7.28 8.23 -9.85
CA THR A 23 6.78 9.52 -9.38
C THR A 23 5.28 9.45 -9.27
N GLY A 24 4.77 9.54 -8.05
CA GLY A 24 3.36 9.33 -7.77
C GLY A 24 2.94 9.77 -6.38
N SER A 25 1.66 9.55 -6.11
CA SER A 25 1.07 9.79 -4.81
C SER A 25 0.06 8.72 -4.45
N LEU A 26 -0.05 8.46 -3.14
CA LEU A 26 -1.03 7.56 -2.55
C LEU A 26 -1.68 8.28 -1.37
N SER A 27 -2.95 8.61 -1.51
CA SER A 27 -3.74 9.23 -0.44
C SER A 27 -4.65 8.18 0.18
N PHE A 28 -4.78 8.20 1.51
CA PHE A 28 -5.76 7.43 2.26
C PHE A 28 -6.81 8.36 2.85
N PHE A 29 -8.07 7.96 2.76
CA PHE A 29 -9.22 8.69 3.26
C PHE A 29 -10.01 7.86 4.26
N SER A 30 -10.58 8.53 5.26
CA SER A 30 -11.55 7.90 6.15
C SER A 30 -12.89 7.76 5.41
N PRO A 31 -13.79 6.85 5.86
CA PRO A 31 -15.14 6.74 5.31
C PRO A 31 -15.98 8.03 5.38
N LEU A 32 -15.55 9.01 6.17
CA LEU A 32 -16.18 10.33 6.29
C LEU A 32 -15.63 11.35 5.27
N GLY A 33 -14.69 10.96 4.40
CA GLY A 33 -14.09 11.79 3.37
C GLY A 33 -12.89 12.63 3.82
N ASN A 34 -12.37 12.43 5.04
CA ASN A 34 -11.19 13.17 5.52
C ASN A 34 -9.90 12.46 5.09
N THR A 35 -8.89 13.22 4.63
CA THR A 35 -7.56 12.66 4.35
C THR A 35 -6.88 12.23 5.66
N LEU A 36 -6.58 10.94 5.78
CA LEU A 36 -5.82 10.37 6.89
C LEU A 36 -4.33 10.61 6.72
N ALA A 37 -3.83 10.31 5.52
CA ALA A 37 -2.45 10.44 5.15
C ALA A 37 -2.32 10.62 3.64
N ARG A 38 -1.30 11.37 3.22
CA ARG A 38 -0.89 11.44 1.82
C ARG A 38 0.59 11.14 1.72
N MET A 39 0.91 10.16 0.89
CA MET A 39 2.26 9.81 0.53
C MET A 39 2.56 10.38 -0.86
N GLN A 40 3.73 10.97 -1.02
CA GLN A 40 4.25 11.39 -2.32
C GLN A 40 5.68 10.88 -2.46
N TRP A 41 6.03 10.47 -3.66
CA TRP A 41 7.39 10.07 -3.95
C TRP A 41 7.76 10.48 -5.37
N ASP A 42 9.06 10.67 -5.56
CA ASP A 42 9.71 10.79 -6.85
C ASP A 42 11.04 10.02 -6.81
N THR A 43 11.89 10.16 -7.83
CA THR A 43 13.20 9.49 -7.90
C THR A 43 14.21 9.94 -6.83
N SER A 44 13.91 11.01 -6.10
CA SER A 44 14.79 11.71 -5.15
C SER A 44 14.18 11.89 -3.76
N THR A 45 12.85 11.96 -3.65
CA THR A 45 12.16 12.25 -2.39
C THR A 45 11.04 11.25 -2.11
N ALA A 46 10.77 11.05 -0.82
CA ALA A 46 9.62 10.33 -0.31
C ALA A 46 9.08 11.11 0.90
N THR A 47 7.84 11.58 0.83
CA THR A 47 7.21 12.39 1.88
C THR A 47 5.89 11.81 2.33
N LEU A 48 5.65 11.84 3.64
CA LEU A 48 4.36 11.56 4.25
C LEU A 48 3.79 12.87 4.80
N GLN A 49 2.54 13.15 4.46
CA GLN A 49 1.77 14.25 5.03
C GLN A 49 0.61 13.69 5.85
N THR A 50 0.52 14.07 7.12
CA THR A 50 -0.53 13.70 8.07
C THR A 50 -1.12 14.97 8.67
N GLY A 51 -2.27 15.39 8.16
CA GLY A 51 -2.83 16.70 8.49
C GLY A 51 -1.90 17.84 8.07
N ALA A 52 -1.37 18.58 9.04
CA ALA A 52 -0.44 19.70 8.84
C ALA A 52 1.04 19.29 8.94
N GLU A 53 1.34 18.07 9.41
CA GLU A 53 2.71 17.59 9.52
C GLU A 53 3.18 16.99 8.19
N GLN A 54 4.43 17.27 7.82
CA GLN A 54 5.10 16.64 6.69
C GLN A 54 6.44 16.07 7.15
N GLN A 55 6.68 14.81 6.80
CA GLN A 55 7.87 14.05 7.17
C GLN A 55 8.55 13.52 5.91
N HIS A 56 9.88 13.59 5.88
CA HIS A 56 10.70 13.07 4.78
C HIS A 56 11.27 11.70 5.15
N PHE A 57 11.33 10.81 4.16
CA PHE A 57 11.84 9.46 4.29
C PHE A 57 12.94 9.20 3.26
N ALA A 58 13.84 8.27 3.58
CA ALA A 58 14.95 7.90 2.70
C ALA A 58 14.49 7.08 1.48
N SER A 59 13.31 6.45 1.54
CA SER A 59 12.79 5.62 0.45
C SER A 59 11.28 5.42 0.57
N LEU A 60 10.65 5.00 -0.52
CA LEU A 60 9.24 4.60 -0.56
C LEU A 60 8.96 3.40 0.37
N ALA A 61 9.91 2.47 0.50
CA ALA A 61 9.80 1.36 1.45
C ALA A 61 9.75 1.86 2.90
N ALA A 62 10.65 2.75 3.30
CA ALA A 62 10.65 3.33 4.65
C ALA A 62 9.38 4.13 4.94
N LEU A 63 8.90 4.86 3.94
CA LEU A 63 7.67 5.63 4.02
C LEU A 63 6.43 4.74 4.21
N THR A 64 6.27 3.67 3.41
CA THR A 64 5.12 2.76 3.53
C THR A 64 5.17 1.96 4.82
N LEU A 65 6.36 1.51 5.23
CA LEU A 65 6.58 0.88 6.53
C LEU A 65 6.11 1.78 7.68
N HIS A 66 6.42 3.08 7.63
CA HIS A 66 5.97 4.04 8.63
C HIS A 66 4.46 4.28 8.59
N ALA A 67 3.89 4.46 7.39
CA ALA A 67 2.49 4.82 7.20
C ALA A 67 1.52 3.67 7.48
N THR A 68 1.88 2.43 7.13
CA THR A 68 0.97 1.27 7.19
C THR A 68 1.50 0.12 8.06
N GLY A 69 2.66 0.27 8.69
CA GLY A 69 3.31 -0.78 9.49
C GLY A 69 3.95 -1.90 8.65
N SER A 70 3.98 -1.77 7.32
CA SER A 70 4.60 -2.75 6.42
C SER A 70 5.10 -2.10 5.14
N GLU A 71 6.20 -2.61 4.59
CA GLU A 71 6.69 -2.24 3.27
C GLU A 71 5.72 -2.72 2.18
N LEU A 72 4.99 -1.77 1.59
CA LEU A 72 4.05 -2.05 0.51
C LEU A 72 4.77 -2.02 -0.84
N PRO A 73 4.42 -2.94 -1.77
CA PRO A 73 5.03 -3.02 -3.09
C PRO A 73 4.38 -2.01 -4.05
N VAL A 74 4.41 -0.71 -3.68
CA VAL A 74 3.71 0.36 -4.42
C VAL A 74 4.13 0.42 -5.89
N THR A 75 5.40 0.15 -6.18
CA THR A 75 5.91 0.07 -7.56
C THR A 75 5.20 -1.02 -8.36
N SER A 76 5.15 -2.25 -7.83
CA SER A 76 4.52 -3.41 -8.49
C SER A 76 2.99 -3.26 -8.52
N LEU A 77 2.41 -2.52 -7.58
CA LEU A 77 0.98 -2.25 -7.54
C LEU A 77 0.48 -1.58 -8.82
N PHE A 78 1.23 -0.63 -9.40
CA PHE A 78 0.84 -0.02 -10.69
C PHE A 78 0.74 -1.04 -11.83
N ALA A 79 1.64 -2.03 -11.87
CA ALA A 79 1.59 -3.09 -12.87
C ALA A 79 0.42 -4.04 -12.62
N TRP A 80 0.23 -4.45 -11.36
CA TRP A 80 -0.88 -5.33 -10.97
C TRP A 80 -2.25 -4.72 -11.24
N LEU A 81 -2.41 -3.40 -11.03
CA LEU A 81 -3.64 -2.67 -11.35
C LEU A 81 -3.94 -2.62 -12.86
N GLN A 82 -2.92 -2.82 -13.69
CA GLN A 82 -3.06 -2.98 -15.14
C GLN A 82 -3.24 -4.45 -15.56
N GLY A 83 -3.31 -5.37 -14.59
CA GLY A 83 -3.37 -6.82 -14.84
C GLY A 83 -2.05 -7.42 -15.32
N LEU A 84 -0.93 -6.69 -15.16
CA LEU A 84 0.40 -7.17 -15.52
C LEU A 84 1.04 -7.85 -14.32
N ASP A 85 1.62 -9.02 -14.55
CA ASP A 85 2.46 -9.66 -13.55
C ASP A 85 3.74 -8.85 -13.34
N SER A 86 4.15 -8.71 -12.09
CA SER A 86 5.32 -7.94 -11.69
C SER A 86 5.91 -8.55 -10.45
N ASP A 87 7.23 -8.72 -10.45
CA ASP A 87 7.95 -9.17 -9.28
C ASP A 87 7.80 -8.15 -8.14
N ALA A 88 7.58 -8.66 -6.95
CA ALA A 88 7.53 -7.91 -5.71
C ALA A 88 8.06 -8.83 -4.62
N GLN A 89 9.23 -8.54 -4.08
CA GLN A 89 9.94 -9.45 -3.18
C GLN A 89 9.05 -9.92 -2.01
N GLY A 90 8.80 -11.23 -1.97
CA GLY A 90 8.00 -11.89 -0.93
C GLY A 90 6.48 -11.73 -1.06
N TRP A 91 6.01 -10.93 -2.03
CA TRP A 91 4.58 -10.74 -2.29
C TRP A 91 4.08 -11.70 -3.37
N ASN A 92 2.85 -12.13 -3.22
CA ASN A 92 2.09 -12.86 -4.23
C ASN A 92 0.88 -12.00 -4.58
N ALA A 93 0.53 -11.91 -5.86
CA ALA A 93 -0.63 -11.18 -6.34
C ALA A 93 -1.57 -12.10 -7.12
N ASP A 94 -2.86 -12.07 -6.77
CA ASP A 94 -3.94 -12.67 -7.53
C ASP A 94 -4.57 -11.62 -8.43
N LEU A 95 -4.26 -11.71 -9.73
CA LEU A 95 -4.69 -10.77 -10.75
C LEU A 95 -5.98 -11.20 -11.47
N GLN A 96 -6.57 -12.36 -11.12
CA GLN A 96 -7.69 -12.94 -11.87
C GLN A 96 -8.90 -12.01 -11.96
N ASN A 97 -9.12 -11.21 -10.91
CA ASN A 97 -10.27 -10.33 -10.77
C ASN A 97 -9.94 -8.85 -10.99
N VAL A 98 -8.71 -8.50 -11.42
CA VAL A 98 -8.35 -7.09 -11.63
C VAL A 98 -9.24 -6.46 -12.70
N SER A 99 -9.52 -7.20 -13.77
CA SER A 99 -10.45 -6.78 -14.83
C SER A 99 -11.89 -6.57 -14.36
N THR A 100 -12.28 -7.20 -13.25
CA THR A 100 -13.61 -7.02 -12.63
C THR A 100 -13.61 -5.95 -11.52
N GLY A 101 -12.43 -5.41 -11.19
CA GLY A 101 -12.24 -4.33 -10.21
C GLY A 101 -11.69 -4.79 -8.86
N ARG A 102 -11.10 -5.99 -8.75
CA ARG A 102 -10.56 -6.50 -7.48
C ARG A 102 -9.16 -7.07 -7.64
N LEU A 103 -8.24 -6.56 -6.83
CA LEU A 103 -6.88 -7.08 -6.69
C LEU A 103 -6.69 -7.62 -5.27
N ARG A 104 -6.07 -8.78 -5.14
CA ARG A 104 -5.63 -9.33 -3.84
C ARG A 104 -4.15 -9.63 -3.91
N ALA A 105 -3.39 -9.17 -2.94
CA ALA A 105 -1.98 -9.50 -2.79
C ALA A 105 -1.66 -9.86 -1.34
N TRP A 106 -0.68 -10.73 -1.11
CA TRP A 106 -0.28 -11.11 0.23
C TRP A 106 1.22 -11.37 0.34
N ARG A 107 1.77 -11.10 1.52
CA ARG A 107 3.15 -11.40 1.92
C ARG A 107 3.12 -12.22 3.20
N ALA A 108 3.62 -13.46 3.13
CA ALA A 108 3.66 -14.35 4.30
C ALA A 108 4.87 -14.12 5.20
N GLN A 109 5.99 -13.60 4.65
CA GLN A 109 7.23 -13.38 5.39
C GLN A 109 7.91 -12.06 4.97
N PRO A 110 8.61 -11.37 5.89
CA PRO A 110 8.69 -11.67 7.33
C PRO A 110 7.37 -11.43 8.06
N GLU A 111 7.22 -12.00 9.26
CA GLU A 111 6.07 -11.72 10.13
C GLU A 111 6.05 -10.26 10.60
N PRO A 112 4.86 -9.67 10.80
CA PRO A 112 3.54 -10.28 10.62
C PRO A 112 3.16 -10.46 9.13
N PRO A 113 2.37 -11.50 8.78
CA PRO A 113 1.85 -11.64 7.43
C PRO A 113 0.96 -10.44 7.09
N VAL A 114 0.99 -10.02 5.83
CA VAL A 114 0.22 -8.88 5.33
C VAL A 114 -0.63 -9.32 4.17
N GLU A 115 -1.90 -8.92 4.19
CA GLU A 115 -2.83 -9.09 3.09
C GLU A 115 -3.34 -7.72 2.64
N LEU A 116 -3.28 -7.48 1.34
CA LEU A 116 -3.76 -6.28 0.67
C LEU A 116 -4.93 -6.67 -0.22
N THR A 117 -6.10 -6.08 0.04
CA THR A 117 -7.25 -6.18 -0.86
C THR A 117 -7.58 -4.78 -1.37
N ILE A 118 -7.63 -4.66 -2.70
CA ILE A 118 -7.96 -3.42 -3.39
C ILE A 118 -9.24 -3.65 -4.18
N ILE A 119 -10.21 -2.76 -3.97
CA ILE A 119 -11.45 -2.67 -4.72
C ILE A 119 -11.39 -1.38 -5.52
N LEU A 120 -11.56 -1.50 -6.83
CA LEU A 120 -11.56 -0.38 -7.77
C LEU A 120 -13.00 0.06 -8.00
N GLU A 121 -13.27 1.34 -7.75
CA GLU A 121 -14.50 1.98 -8.19
C GLU A 121 -14.46 2.19 -9.71
N ARG A 122 -15.60 2.00 -10.38
CA ARG A 122 -15.73 2.08 -11.84
C ARG A 122 -16.23 3.45 -12.29
#